data_AF-A0A1E1XKZ2-F1
#
_entry.id   AF-A0A1E1XKZ2-F1
#
_cell.length_a   1.000
_cell.length_b   1.000
_cell.length_c   1.000
_cell.angle_alpha   90.00
_cell.angle_beta   90.00
_cell.angle_gamma   90.00
#
_symmetry.space_group_name_H-M   'P 1'
#
loop_
_entity.id
_entity.type
_entity.pdbx_description
1 polymer ?
#
loop_
_entity_poly.entity_id
_entity_poly.type
_entity_poly.pdbx_seq_one_letter_code
_entity_poly.pdbx_strand_id
1 'polypeptide(L)'
;LVPYSSAHSNVVKRGIAMSYFRNALQKSCQHSMKSSFDNQVKRLQEAGFSKPLLNAVAESLLQRIKSRDEKVADPTGAERRKFEVMPYVHGASHNIKKVAARQGINVVFSAPCKLSSLCSRVARGRTRPPVCSTRHQNCYVPCATRVVYKIPLTCEKVYIGQTGRCINERLREHHNFLTPADGANLPRHCRDCGCYPLFSNVTFLGRGKGKVVREILEAFHI
;
A
#
# COMPACT_ATOMS: atom_id res chain seq x y z
N LEU A 1 -18.16 25.46 4.69
CA LEU A 1 -17.18 25.90 3.67
C LEU A 1 -16.20 26.81 4.40
N VAL A 2 -14.89 26.65 4.21
CA VAL A 2 -13.91 27.41 4.99
C VAL A 2 -13.85 28.86 4.46
N PRO A 3 -13.98 29.90 5.31
CA PRO A 3 -13.87 31.29 4.88
C PRO A 3 -12.50 31.59 4.27
N TYR A 4 -12.45 32.47 3.26
CA TYR A 4 -11.19 32.88 2.64
C TYR A 4 -10.27 33.61 3.63
N SER A 5 -10.83 34.27 4.65
CA SER A 5 -10.09 34.92 5.75
C SER A 5 -9.43 33.96 6.74
N SER A 6 -9.66 32.65 6.62
CA SER A 6 -9.04 31.64 7.48
C SER A 6 -7.51 31.64 7.39
N ALA A 7 -6.84 31.19 8.45
CA ALA A 7 -5.37 31.13 8.57
C ALA A 7 -4.70 30.06 7.67
N HIS A 8 -5.43 29.46 6.72
CA HIS A 8 -4.87 28.48 5.81
C HIS A 8 -4.03 29.13 4.70
N SER A 9 -3.03 28.40 4.21
CA SER A 9 -2.21 28.85 3.09
C SER A 9 -3.01 28.98 1.80
N ASN A 10 -2.53 29.83 0.88
CA ASN A 10 -3.14 30.02 -0.44
C ASN A 10 -3.22 28.72 -1.25
N VAL A 11 -2.27 27.79 -1.04
CA VAL A 11 -2.26 26.47 -1.67
C VAL A 11 -3.46 25.64 -1.19
N VAL A 12 -3.72 25.64 0.12
CA VAL A 12 -4.86 24.91 0.70
C VAL A 12 -6.19 25.52 0.21
N LYS A 13 -6.31 26.85 0.23
CA LYS A 13 -7.51 27.56 -0.28
C LYS A 13 -7.75 27.26 -1.76
N ARG A 14 -6.71 27.29 -2.59
CA ARG A 14 -6.78 26.90 -4.00
C ARG A 14 -7.18 25.43 -4.17
N GLY A 15 -6.68 24.54 -3.32
CA GLY A 15 -7.03 23.11 -3.29
C GLY A 15 -8.51 22.89 -2.94
N ILE A 16 -9.05 23.65 -1.99
CA ILE A 16 -10.47 23.61 -1.62
C ILE A 16 -11.33 23.99 -2.84
N ALA A 17 -11.06 25.14 -3.48
CA ALA A 17 -11.80 25.57 -4.68
C ALA A 17 -11.73 24.51 -5.81
N MET A 18 -10.54 23.95 -6.05
CA MET A 18 -10.34 22.88 -7.04
C MET A 18 -11.17 21.63 -6.73
N SER A 19 -11.23 21.22 -5.46
CA SER A 19 -12.03 20.05 -5.05
C SER A 19 -13.52 20.28 -5.25
N TYR A 20 -14.02 21.49 -5.00
CA TYR A 20 -15.43 21.83 -5.19
C TYR A 20 -15.84 21.76 -6.66
N PHE A 21 -15.06 22.38 -7.55
CA PHE A 21 -15.30 22.31 -9.00
C PHE A 21 -15.19 20.88 -9.53
N ARG A 22 -14.18 20.13 -9.09
CA ARG A 22 -14.03 18.72 -9.50
C ARG A 22 -15.21 17.86 -9.05
N ASN A 23 -15.69 18.04 -7.82
CA ASN A 23 -16.85 17.30 -7.32
C ASN A 23 -18.12 17.65 -8.10
N ALA A 24 -18.33 18.92 -8.46
CA ALA A 24 -19.48 19.34 -9.27
C ALA A 24 -19.48 18.68 -10.67
N LEU A 25 -18.30 18.46 -11.27
CA LEU A 25 -18.20 17.79 -12.57
C LEU A 25 -18.24 16.27 -12.48
N GLN A 26 -17.68 15.67 -11.43
CA GLN A 26 -17.54 14.21 -11.32
C GLN A 26 -18.71 13.52 -10.63
N LYS A 27 -19.45 14.22 -9.77
CA LYS A 27 -20.51 13.63 -8.94
C LYS A 27 -21.91 14.06 -9.34
N SER A 28 -22.05 15.07 -10.21
CA SER A 28 -23.35 15.51 -10.72
C SER A 28 -23.69 14.78 -12.02
N CYS A 29 -24.98 14.50 -12.22
CA CYS A 29 -25.50 14.01 -13.50
C CYS A 29 -25.44 15.12 -14.56
N GLN A 30 -25.42 14.76 -15.85
CA GLN A 30 -25.30 15.72 -16.96
C GLN A 30 -26.39 16.82 -16.91
N HIS A 31 -27.61 16.47 -16.51
CA HIS A 31 -28.74 17.41 -16.41
C HIS A 31 -28.57 18.48 -15.31
N SER A 32 -27.84 18.17 -14.23
CA SER A 32 -27.65 19.06 -13.07
C SER A 32 -26.22 19.58 -12.96
N MET A 33 -25.34 19.24 -13.89
CA MET A 33 -23.92 19.59 -13.80
C MET A 33 -23.71 21.11 -13.82
N LYS A 34 -24.40 21.82 -14.72
CA LYS A 34 -24.32 23.28 -14.83
C LYS A 34 -24.79 23.98 -13.56
N SER A 35 -26.00 23.64 -13.09
CA SER A 35 -26.56 24.21 -11.86
C SER A 35 -25.71 23.85 -10.63
N SER A 36 -25.17 22.64 -10.57
CA SER A 36 -24.26 22.21 -9.49
C SER A 36 -22.97 23.02 -9.46
N PHE A 37 -22.40 23.31 -10.63
CA PHE A 37 -21.20 24.12 -10.77
C PHE A 37 -21.44 25.58 -10.37
N ASP A 38 -22.51 26.19 -10.90
CA ASP A 38 -22.91 27.56 -10.58
C ASP A 38 -23.18 27.74 -9.07
N ASN A 39 -23.82 26.74 -8.45
CA ASN A 39 -24.02 26.71 -7.01
C ASN A 39 -22.70 26.65 -6.23
N GLN A 40 -21.69 25.89 -6.69
CA GLN A 40 -20.38 25.90 -6.02
C GLN A 40 -19.64 27.23 -6.21
N VAL A 41 -19.77 27.88 -7.38
CA VAL A 41 -19.20 29.22 -7.61
C VAL A 41 -19.81 30.22 -6.64
N LYS A 42 -21.14 30.25 -6.51
CA LYS A 42 -21.84 31.14 -5.58
C LYS A 42 -21.39 30.92 -4.13
N ARG A 43 -21.34 29.66 -3.69
CA ARG A 43 -20.89 29.30 -2.33
C ARG A 43 -19.44 29.71 -2.03
N LEU A 44 -18.55 29.63 -3.02
CA LEU A 44 -17.17 30.07 -2.87
C LEU A 44 -17.07 31.60 -2.84
N GLN A 45 -17.86 32.31 -3.65
CA GLN A 45 -17.93 33.78 -3.61
C GLN A 45 -18.48 34.28 -2.27
N GLU A 46 -19.54 33.66 -1.74
CA GLU A 46 -20.09 33.96 -0.41
C GLU A 46 -19.06 33.73 0.71
N ALA A 47 -18.16 32.76 0.55
CA ALA A 47 -17.07 32.52 1.48
C ALA A 47 -15.86 33.45 1.30
N GLY A 48 -15.93 34.42 0.38
CA GLY A 48 -14.89 35.44 0.16
C GLY A 48 -13.80 35.05 -0.84
N PHE A 49 -13.99 34.00 -1.64
CA PHE A 49 -13.04 33.67 -2.71
C PHE A 49 -13.19 34.65 -3.87
N SER A 50 -12.07 35.24 -4.32
CA SER A 50 -12.08 36.21 -5.40
C SER A 50 -12.37 35.58 -6.77
N LYS A 51 -13.09 36.30 -7.64
CA LYS A 51 -13.40 35.84 -9.01
C LYS A 51 -12.15 35.48 -9.83
N PRO A 52 -11.03 36.25 -9.80
CA PRO A 52 -9.82 35.90 -10.53
C PRO A 52 -9.22 34.56 -10.09
N LEU A 53 -9.26 34.25 -8.79
CA LEU A 53 -8.77 32.98 -8.27
C LEU A 53 -9.62 31.81 -8.77
N LEU A 54 -10.95 31.97 -8.76
CA LEU A 54 -11.88 30.95 -9.25
C LEU A 54 -11.69 30.70 -10.74
N ASN A 55 -11.52 31.75 -11.55
CA ASN A 55 -11.22 31.63 -12.99
C ASN A 55 -9.91 30.86 -13.22
N ALA A 56 -8.84 31.21 -12.51
CA ALA A 56 -7.55 30.51 -12.62
C ALA A 56 -7.63 29.03 -12.22
N VAL A 57 -8.50 28.68 -11.26
CA VAL A 57 -8.75 27.28 -10.86
C VAL A 57 -9.57 26.56 -11.93
N ALA A 58 -10.59 27.20 -12.49
CA ALA A 58 -11.42 26.65 -13.56
C ALA A 58 -10.60 26.40 -14.84
N GLU A 59 -9.74 27.34 -15.25
CA GLU A 59 -8.81 27.17 -16.36
C GLU A 59 -7.84 26.00 -16.13
N SER A 60 -7.27 25.92 -14.93
CA SER A 60 -6.39 24.80 -14.55
C SER A 60 -7.12 23.45 -14.63
N LEU A 61 -8.41 23.43 -14.31
CA LEU A 61 -9.24 22.23 -14.40
C LEU A 61 -9.57 21.88 -15.86
N LEU A 62 -9.93 22.87 -16.68
CA LEU A 62 -10.18 22.70 -18.11
C LEU A 62 -8.95 22.15 -18.84
N GLN A 63 -7.76 22.68 -18.56
CA GLN A 63 -6.51 22.18 -19.14
C GLN A 63 -6.29 20.70 -18.77
N ARG A 64 -6.55 20.31 -17.52
CA ARG A 64 -6.41 18.91 -17.08
C ARG A 64 -7.42 17.97 -17.75
N ILE A 65 -8.61 18.45 -18.07
CA ILE A 65 -9.64 17.66 -18.76
C ILE A 65 -9.27 17.53 -20.23
N LYS A 66 -8.90 18.62 -20.91
CA LYS A 66 -8.45 18.60 -22.31
C LYS A 66 -7.23 17.70 -22.52
N SER A 67 -6.20 17.83 -21.67
CA SER A 67 -5.03 16.93 -21.71
C SER A 67 -5.35 15.48 -21.34
N ARG A 68 -6.53 15.19 -20.79
CA ARG A 68 -7.01 13.82 -20.57
C ARG A 68 -7.71 13.29 -21.81
N ASP A 69 -8.53 14.09 -22.48
CA ASP A 69 -9.18 13.72 -23.74
C ASP A 69 -8.16 13.57 -24.88
N GLU A 70 -7.14 14.42 -24.94
CA GLU A 70 -5.99 14.25 -25.86
C GLU A 70 -5.20 12.96 -25.61
N LYS A 71 -5.20 12.46 -24.37
CA LYS A 71 -4.59 11.15 -24.02
C LYS A 71 -5.51 9.96 -24.24
N VAL A 72 -6.79 10.20 -24.53
CA VAL A 72 -7.79 9.16 -24.85
C VAL A 72 -7.99 9.06 -26.37
N ALA A 73 -7.64 10.10 -27.13
CA ALA A 73 -7.71 10.14 -28.60
C ALA A 73 -6.40 9.76 -29.33
N ASP A 74 -5.57 8.88 -28.73
CA ASP A 74 -4.54 8.15 -29.46
C ASP A 74 -4.94 6.66 -29.54
N PRO A 75 -5.40 6.16 -30.70
CA PRO A 75 -5.81 4.78 -30.90
C PRO A 75 -4.61 3.86 -31.19
N THR A 76 -3.38 4.28 -30.90
CA THR A 76 -2.26 3.34 -30.73
C THR A 76 -1.90 3.26 -29.26
N GLY A 77 -2.32 2.16 -28.62
CA GLY A 77 -2.06 1.87 -27.23
C GLY A 77 -0.59 2.09 -26.89
N ALA A 78 -0.31 3.13 -26.12
CA ALA A 78 0.90 3.20 -25.33
C ALA A 78 0.80 2.10 -24.26
N GLU A 79 1.04 0.84 -24.67
CA GLU A 79 1.52 -0.19 -23.77
C GLU A 79 2.55 0.49 -22.87
N ARG A 80 2.35 0.38 -21.55
CA ARG A 80 3.39 0.78 -20.59
C ARG A 80 4.68 0.18 -21.11
N ARG A 81 5.62 1.03 -21.58
CA ARG A 81 6.87 0.55 -22.17
C ARG A 81 7.43 -0.49 -21.23
N LYS A 82 7.45 -1.75 -21.66
CA LYS A 82 7.94 -2.85 -20.83
C LYS A 82 9.43 -2.61 -20.64
N PHE A 83 9.81 -2.32 -19.40
CA PHE A 83 11.20 -2.11 -19.04
C PHE A 83 11.71 -3.36 -18.34
N GLU A 84 12.79 -3.92 -18.86
CA GLU A 84 13.52 -4.98 -18.18
C GLU A 84 14.52 -4.37 -17.21
N VAL A 85 14.46 -4.79 -15.94
CA VAL A 85 15.31 -4.26 -14.88
C VAL A 85 16.46 -5.22 -14.63
N MET A 86 17.70 -4.74 -14.77
CA MET A 86 18.90 -5.53 -14.45
C MET A 86 19.86 -4.77 -13.53
N PRO A 87 20.78 -5.45 -12.80
CA PRO A 87 21.77 -4.77 -11.98
C PRO A 87 22.74 -3.93 -12.83
N TYR A 88 23.17 -2.78 -12.33
CA TYR A 88 24.25 -2.02 -12.95
C TYR A 88 25.59 -2.73 -12.73
N VAL A 89 26.28 -3.02 -13.82
CA VAL A 89 27.63 -3.59 -13.86
C VAL A 89 28.52 -2.63 -14.65
N HIS A 90 29.51 -2.06 -13.99
CA HIS A 90 30.44 -1.12 -14.61
C HIS A 90 31.17 -1.78 -15.81
N GLY A 91 31.37 -1.02 -16.89
CA GLY A 91 31.97 -1.53 -18.14
C GLY A 91 31.05 -2.33 -19.05
N ALA A 92 30.02 -3.01 -18.54
CA ALA A 92 29.11 -3.85 -19.35
C ALA A 92 27.74 -3.21 -19.60
N SER A 93 27.14 -2.56 -18.60
CA SER A 93 25.75 -2.09 -18.66
C SER A 93 25.46 -1.16 -19.85
N HIS A 94 26.35 -0.22 -20.16
CA HIS A 94 26.12 0.71 -21.27
C HIS A 94 26.10 0.00 -22.64
N ASN A 95 26.99 -0.97 -22.84
CA ASN A 95 27.04 -1.79 -24.04
C ASN A 95 25.77 -2.65 -24.15
N ILE A 96 25.35 -3.27 -23.04
CA ILE A 96 24.11 -4.07 -22.99
C ILE A 96 22.88 -3.20 -23.32
N LYS A 97 22.78 -1.98 -22.76
CA LYS A 97 21.68 -1.06 -23.09
C LYS A 97 21.64 -0.72 -24.58
N LYS A 98 22.81 -0.48 -25.18
CA LYS A 98 22.95 -0.12 -26.60
C LYS A 98 22.52 -1.28 -27.49
N VAL A 99 22.89 -2.52 -27.16
CA VAL A 99 22.47 -3.71 -27.90
C VAL A 99 20.98 -4.00 -27.71
N ALA A 100 20.48 -3.93 -26.48
CA ALA A 100 19.07 -4.16 -26.16
C ALA A 100 18.14 -3.16 -26.87
N ALA A 101 18.54 -1.89 -26.95
CA ALA A 101 17.79 -0.87 -27.67
C ALA A 101 17.68 -1.17 -29.17
N ARG A 102 18.70 -1.76 -29.80
CA ARG A 102 18.64 -2.21 -31.20
C ARG A 102 17.62 -3.33 -31.42
N GLN A 103 17.33 -4.11 -30.37
CA GLN A 103 16.36 -5.21 -30.38
C GLN A 103 14.98 -4.77 -29.86
N GLY A 104 14.73 -3.47 -29.68
CA GLY A 104 13.47 -2.94 -29.16
C GLY A 104 13.22 -3.22 -27.67
N ILE A 105 14.22 -3.72 -26.93
CA ILE A 105 14.11 -4.01 -25.50
C ILE A 105 14.55 -2.78 -24.69
N ASN A 106 13.65 -2.25 -23.87
CA ASN A 106 13.97 -1.12 -23.00
C ASN A 106 14.56 -1.63 -21.69
N VAL A 107 15.84 -1.37 -21.44
CA VAL A 107 16.53 -1.82 -20.22
C VAL A 107 16.75 -0.66 -19.24
N VAL A 108 16.47 -0.90 -17.96
CA VAL A 108 16.77 0.01 -16.84
C VAL A 108 17.71 -0.67 -15.85
N PHE A 109 18.69 0.09 -15.35
CA PHE A 109 19.66 -0.43 -14.38
C PHE A 109 19.23 -0.16 -12.94
N SER A 110 19.28 -1.20 -12.12
CA SER A 110 19.13 -1.12 -10.67
C SER A 110 20.51 -1.04 -10.01
N ALA A 111 20.67 -0.15 -9.03
CA ALA A 111 21.85 -0.11 -8.19
C ALA A 111 21.58 -0.94 -6.92
N PRO A 112 22.29 -2.07 -6.70
CA PRO A 112 22.05 -2.93 -5.53
C PRO A 112 22.39 -2.24 -4.21
N CYS A 113 23.33 -1.28 -4.23
CA CYS A 113 23.75 -0.50 -3.06
C CYS A 113 23.34 0.97 -3.21
N LYS A 114 22.06 1.26 -2.98
CA LYS A 114 21.57 2.65 -2.96
C LYS A 114 22.21 3.39 -1.78
N LEU A 115 22.59 4.65 -1.96
CA LEU A 115 23.09 5.53 -0.88
C LEU A 115 22.15 5.55 0.33
N SER A 116 20.83 5.57 0.09
CA SER A 116 19.82 5.49 1.16
C SER A 116 19.93 4.21 2.00
N SER A 117 20.36 3.09 1.42
CA SER A 117 20.62 1.85 2.15
C SER A 117 21.90 1.91 2.98
N LEU A 118 22.90 2.68 2.54
CA LEU A 118 24.15 2.90 3.28
C LEU A 118 23.88 3.74 4.52
N CYS A 119 23.07 4.79 4.44
CA CYS A 119 22.69 5.59 5.61
C CYS A 119 22.02 4.73 6.70
N SER A 120 21.11 3.82 6.32
CA SER A 120 20.52 2.88 7.28
C SER A 120 21.52 1.86 7.84
N ARG A 121 22.58 1.51 7.10
CA ARG A 121 23.66 0.62 7.56
C ARG A 121 24.65 1.32 8.50
N VAL A 122 24.92 2.59 8.28
CA VAL A 122 25.78 3.41 9.16
C VAL A 122 25.03 3.81 10.43
N ALA A 123 23.72 4.03 10.36
CA ALA A 123 22.86 4.29 11.52
C ALA A 123 22.51 3.04 12.36
N ARG A 124 23.17 1.89 12.12
CA ARG A 124 22.87 0.57 12.75
C ARG A 124 22.98 0.52 14.28
N GLY A 125 23.41 1.59 14.94
CA GLY A 125 23.28 1.73 16.39
C GLY A 125 21.90 2.21 16.87
N ARG A 126 20.99 2.65 15.98
CA ARG A 126 19.77 3.40 16.40
C ARG A 126 18.44 2.93 15.83
N THR A 127 18.41 2.04 14.82
CA THR A 127 17.12 1.53 14.34
C THR A 127 16.64 0.41 15.24
N ARG A 128 15.82 0.78 16.25
CA ARG A 128 15.01 -0.19 17.01
C ARG A 128 14.27 -1.08 15.99
N PRO A 129 14.18 -2.41 16.24
CA PRO A 129 13.35 -3.27 15.39
C PRO A 129 11.97 -2.65 15.28
N PRO A 130 11.31 -2.71 14.10
CA PRO A 130 10.00 -2.09 13.90
C PRO A 130 9.05 -2.61 14.97
N VAL A 131 8.77 -1.74 15.94
CA VAL A 131 7.86 -2.02 17.05
C VAL A 131 6.48 -2.08 16.43
N CYS A 132 5.70 -3.11 16.77
CA CYS A 132 4.33 -3.20 16.28
C CYS A 132 3.56 -1.94 16.70
N SER A 133 2.96 -1.26 15.73
CA SER A 133 2.17 -0.05 15.96
C SER A 133 0.76 -0.34 16.47
N THR A 134 0.34 -1.60 16.46
CA THR A 134 -0.98 -2.01 16.92
C THR A 134 -1.02 -2.09 18.45
N ARG A 135 -1.99 -1.44 19.09
CA ARG A 135 -2.30 -1.68 20.51
C ARG A 135 -3.05 -3.00 20.64
N HIS A 136 -2.35 -4.05 21.04
CA HIS A 136 -2.97 -5.35 21.28
C HIS A 136 -3.69 -5.36 22.64
N GLN A 137 -4.92 -5.88 22.69
CA GLN A 137 -5.61 -6.17 23.95
C GLN A 137 -4.96 -7.36 24.66
N ASN A 138 -4.79 -8.49 23.95
CA ASN A 138 -4.07 -9.66 24.43
C ASN A 138 -2.80 -9.88 23.59
N CYS A 139 -1.66 -10.05 24.28
CA CYS A 139 -0.36 -10.42 23.73
C CYS A 139 0.06 -11.77 24.32
N TYR A 140 0.15 -12.81 23.49
CA TYR A 140 0.60 -14.13 23.92
C TYR A 140 2.12 -14.26 23.85
N VAL A 141 2.75 -13.60 22.87
CA VAL A 141 4.21 -13.62 22.63
C VAL A 141 4.73 -12.23 22.25
N PRO A 142 6.05 -11.98 22.28
CA PRO A 142 6.61 -10.71 21.79
C PRO A 142 6.17 -10.41 20.35
N CYS A 143 5.81 -9.15 20.09
CA CYS A 143 5.27 -8.75 18.81
C CYS A 143 6.30 -8.93 17.68
N ALA A 144 5.91 -9.70 16.67
CA ALA A 144 6.69 -9.90 15.47
C ALA A 144 5.80 -9.86 14.23
N THR A 145 6.33 -9.37 13.11
CA THR A 145 5.65 -9.32 11.81
C THR A 145 6.45 -10.12 10.78
N ARG A 146 5.78 -10.59 9.72
CA ARG A 146 6.42 -11.26 8.59
C ARG A 146 7.17 -12.53 9.01
N VAL A 147 6.53 -13.34 9.84
CA VAL A 147 7.10 -14.54 10.48
C VAL A 147 6.42 -15.81 10.01
N VAL A 148 7.17 -16.91 10.02
CA VAL A 148 6.66 -18.28 10.04
C VAL A 148 6.78 -18.78 11.47
N TYR A 149 5.73 -19.39 11.99
CA TYR A 149 5.62 -19.74 13.40
C TYR A 149 5.01 -21.12 13.56
N LYS A 150 5.28 -21.74 14.71
CA LYS A 150 4.65 -22.98 15.13
C LYS A 150 3.89 -22.82 16.44
N ILE A 151 2.69 -23.38 16.50
CA ILE A 151 1.84 -23.45 17.69
C ILE A 151 1.85 -24.91 18.17
N PRO A 152 2.41 -25.21 19.34
CA PRO A 152 2.28 -26.54 19.94
C PRO A 152 0.85 -26.74 20.47
N LEU A 153 0.35 -27.97 20.34
CA LEU A 153 -0.93 -28.40 20.92
C LEU A 153 -0.68 -29.34 22.10
N THR A 154 -1.68 -29.52 22.96
CA THR A 154 -1.56 -30.43 24.11
C THR A 154 -1.43 -31.91 23.75
N CYS A 155 -1.77 -32.29 22.52
CA CYS A 155 -1.54 -33.63 21.97
C CYS A 155 -0.15 -33.80 21.35
N GLU A 156 0.81 -32.91 21.66
CA GLU A 156 2.18 -32.86 21.13
C GLU A 156 2.33 -32.57 19.63
N LYS A 157 1.22 -32.59 18.89
CA LYS A 157 1.19 -32.14 17.50
C LYS A 157 1.40 -30.64 17.42
N VAL A 158 1.79 -30.19 16.23
CA VAL A 158 2.18 -28.81 15.99
C VAL A 158 1.43 -28.29 14.77
N TYR A 159 0.91 -27.07 14.89
CA TYR A 159 0.39 -26.32 13.76
C TYR A 159 1.43 -25.31 13.29
N ILE A 160 1.76 -25.36 12.00
CA ILE A 160 2.70 -24.44 11.36
C ILE A 160 1.90 -23.50 10.49
N GLY A 161 2.22 -22.20 10.59
CA GLY A 161 1.54 -21.16 9.83
C GLY A 161 2.47 -19.98 9.56
N GLN A 162 2.10 -19.17 8.57
CA GLN A 162 2.76 -17.90 8.29
C GLN A 162 1.87 -16.67 8.50
N THR A 163 2.49 -15.53 8.77
CA THR A 163 1.80 -14.25 8.78
C THR A 163 2.65 -13.10 8.28
N GLY A 164 2.04 -12.25 7.44
CA GLY A 164 2.57 -10.93 7.10
C GLY A 164 2.28 -9.86 8.15
N ARG A 165 1.18 -10.03 8.92
CA ARG A 165 0.73 -9.13 9.99
C ARG A 165 1.38 -9.48 11.33
N CYS A 166 1.04 -8.76 12.39
CA CYS A 166 1.54 -9.08 13.73
C CYS A 166 1.09 -10.49 14.15
N ILE A 167 1.99 -11.26 14.76
CA ILE A 167 1.69 -12.60 15.26
C ILE A 167 0.54 -12.60 16.27
N ASN A 168 0.48 -11.64 17.19
CA ASN A 168 -0.57 -11.59 18.22
C ASN A 168 -1.97 -11.33 17.64
N GLU A 169 -2.08 -10.64 16.49
CA GLU A 169 -3.36 -10.56 15.77
C GLU A 169 -3.77 -11.93 15.24
N ARG A 170 -2.82 -12.67 14.64
CA ARG A 170 -3.11 -14.01 14.11
C ARG A 170 -3.41 -15.03 15.20
N LEU A 171 -2.69 -15.00 16.33
CA LEU A 171 -3.00 -15.88 17.45
C LEU A 171 -4.36 -15.56 18.05
N ARG A 172 -4.76 -14.29 18.08
CA ARG A 172 -6.12 -13.91 18.51
C ARG A 172 -7.17 -14.38 17.51
N GLU A 173 -6.92 -14.26 16.21
CA GLU A 173 -7.80 -14.84 15.19
C GLU A 173 -7.95 -16.34 15.40
N HIS A 174 -6.84 -17.07 15.57
CA HIS A 174 -6.88 -18.51 15.88
C HIS A 174 -7.66 -18.80 17.17
N HIS A 175 -7.43 -18.04 18.24
CA HIS A 175 -8.13 -18.22 19.52
C HIS A 175 -9.65 -17.98 19.41
N ASN A 176 -10.04 -16.93 18.67
CA ASN A 176 -11.45 -16.57 18.50
C ASN A 176 -12.17 -17.52 17.53
N PHE A 177 -11.45 -18.09 16.55
CA PHE A 177 -11.98 -19.00 15.53
C PHE A 177 -11.53 -20.45 15.75
N LEU A 178 -11.54 -20.93 17.00
CA LEU A 178 -11.42 -22.37 17.29
C LEU A 178 -12.72 -23.15 17.06
N THR A 179 -13.82 -22.44 16.81
CA THR A 179 -15.12 -23.00 16.45
C THR A 179 -15.16 -23.36 14.95
N PRO A 180 -16.04 -24.29 14.52
CA PRO A 180 -15.92 -24.93 13.23
C PRO A 180 -16.39 -23.99 12.12
N ALA A 181 -15.44 -23.26 11.54
CA ALA A 181 -15.58 -22.73 10.19
C ALA A 181 -14.90 -23.72 9.23
N ASP A 182 -15.60 -24.08 8.16
CA ASP A 182 -15.11 -25.03 7.17
C ASP A 182 -13.78 -24.56 6.56
N GLY A 183 -12.78 -25.44 6.60
CA GLY A 183 -11.52 -25.29 5.85
C GLY A 183 -10.25 -24.97 6.65
N ALA A 184 -10.32 -24.68 7.95
CA ALA A 184 -9.12 -24.41 8.75
C ALA A 184 -8.55 -25.67 9.44
N ASN A 185 -7.26 -25.97 9.21
CA ASN A 185 -6.60 -27.17 9.75
C ASN A 185 -6.51 -27.20 11.28
N LEU A 186 -6.23 -26.06 11.92
CA LEU A 186 -6.07 -25.98 13.36
C LEU A 186 -7.39 -26.24 14.13
N PRO A 187 -8.52 -25.54 13.82
CA PRO A 187 -9.81 -25.84 14.44
C PRO A 187 -10.30 -27.26 14.17
N ARG A 188 -10.10 -27.77 12.94
CA ARG A 188 -10.43 -29.16 12.57
C ARG A 188 -9.71 -30.15 13.50
N HIS A 189 -8.40 -29.97 13.69
CA HIS A 189 -7.63 -30.84 14.56
C HIS A 189 -8.08 -30.76 16.03
N CYS A 190 -8.32 -29.57 16.55
CA CYS A 190 -8.76 -29.39 17.95
C CYS A 190 -10.10 -30.07 18.22
N ARG A 191 -11.03 -30.03 17.26
CA ARG A 191 -12.31 -30.74 17.35
C ARG A 191 -12.13 -32.26 17.33
N ASP A 192 -11.35 -32.77 16.36
CA ASP A 192 -11.24 -34.21 16.15
C ASP A 192 -10.42 -34.88 17.27
N CYS A 193 -9.44 -34.16 17.85
CA CYS A 193 -8.56 -34.67 18.91
C CYS A 193 -9.02 -34.26 20.33
N GLY A 194 -9.88 -33.25 20.49
CA GLY A 194 -10.24 -32.67 21.79
C GLY A 194 -9.11 -31.89 22.49
N CYS A 195 -7.99 -31.66 21.79
CA CYS A 195 -6.84 -30.92 22.32
C CYS A 195 -6.98 -29.42 22.11
N TYR A 196 -6.12 -28.64 22.75
CA TYR A 196 -6.11 -27.18 22.62
C TYR A 196 -4.71 -26.63 22.27
N PRO A 197 -4.65 -25.52 21.51
CA PRO A 197 -3.40 -24.87 21.16
C PRO A 197 -2.83 -24.06 22.32
N LEU A 198 -1.52 -24.17 22.52
CA LEU A 198 -0.76 -23.44 23.55
C LEU A 198 -0.20 -22.14 22.95
N PHE A 199 -1.04 -21.11 22.85
CA PHE A 199 -0.67 -19.83 22.22
C PHE A 199 0.49 -19.09 22.89
N SER A 200 0.71 -19.29 24.20
CA SER A 200 1.84 -18.72 24.93
C SER A 200 3.18 -19.37 24.56
N ASN A 201 3.16 -20.58 24.01
CA ASN A 201 4.36 -21.37 23.69
C ASN A 201 4.71 -21.32 22.20
N VAL A 202 4.24 -20.29 21.50
CA VAL A 202 4.51 -20.13 20.06
C VAL A 202 5.98 -19.80 19.84
N THR A 203 6.58 -20.48 18.88
CA THR A 203 7.99 -20.27 18.51
C THR A 203 8.11 -19.84 17.04
N PHE A 204 9.07 -18.97 16.77
CA PHE A 204 9.34 -18.47 15.43
C PHE A 204 10.31 -19.40 14.71
N LEU A 205 9.91 -19.88 13.54
CA LEU A 205 10.74 -20.74 12.69
C LEU A 205 11.58 -19.91 11.71
N GLY A 206 11.05 -18.77 11.24
CA GLY A 206 11.76 -17.92 10.30
C GLY A 206 11.06 -16.59 10.03
N ARG A 207 11.72 -15.72 9.25
CA ARG A 207 11.17 -14.42 8.81
C ARG A 207 11.35 -14.24 7.31
N GLY A 208 10.32 -13.75 6.63
CA GLY A 208 10.34 -13.51 5.19
C GLY A 208 9.57 -12.26 4.82
N LYS A 209 10.19 -11.32 4.09
CA LYS A 209 9.52 -10.07 3.68
C LYS A 209 8.37 -10.32 2.71
N GLY A 210 8.61 -11.12 1.67
CA GLY A 210 7.62 -11.48 0.65
C GLY A 210 6.70 -12.61 1.13
N LYS A 211 5.49 -12.67 0.56
CA LYS A 211 4.52 -13.76 0.79
C LYS A 211 5.13 -15.10 0.35
N VAL A 212 5.63 -15.16 -0.88
CA VAL A 212 6.27 -16.34 -1.49
C VAL A 212 7.40 -16.90 -0.63
N VAL A 213 8.27 -16.03 -0.10
CA VAL A 213 9.38 -16.46 0.79
C VAL A 213 8.83 -17.13 2.05
N ARG A 214 7.75 -16.60 2.64
CA ARG A 214 7.14 -17.21 3.83
C ARG A 214 6.43 -18.52 3.50
N GLU A 215 5.77 -18.61 2.35
CA GLU A 215 5.13 -19.85 1.87
C GLU A 215 6.17 -20.96 1.65
N ILE A 216 7.33 -20.63 1.06
CA ILE A 216 8.44 -21.59 0.90
C ILE A 216 8.98 -22.03 2.26
N LEU A 217 9.21 -21.08 3.18
CA LEU A 217 9.70 -21.39 4.54
C LEU A 217 8.68 -22.22 5.34
N GLU A 218 7.39 -21.93 5.19
CA GLU A 218 6.30 -22.70 5.79
C GLU A 218 6.29 -24.13 5.23
N ALA A 219 6.32 -24.29 3.91
CA ALA A 219 6.36 -25.59 3.24
C ALA A 219 7.61 -26.41 3.60
N PHE A 220 8.74 -25.77 3.89
CA PHE A 220 9.95 -26.44 4.35
C PHE A 220 9.82 -27.02 5.78
N HIS A 221 8.92 -26.46 6.59
CA HIS A 221 8.75 -26.87 7.99
C HIS A 221 7.52 -27.75 8.23
N ILE A 222 6.56 -27.79 7.29
CA ILE A 222 5.42 -28.73 7.27
C ILE A 222 5.93 -30.13 6.92
#